data_AF-A0AAQ3DQR6-F1
#
_entry.id   AF-A0AAQ3DQR6-F1
#
_cell.length_a   1.000
_cell.length_b   1.000
_cell.length_c   1.000
_cell.angle_alpha   90.00
_cell.angle_beta   90.00
_cell.angle_gamma   90.00
#
_symmetry.space_group_name_H-M   'P 1'
#
loop_
_entity.id
_entity.type
_entity.pdbx_description
1 polymer ?
#
loop_
_entity_poly.entity_id
_entity_poly.type
_entity_poly.pdbx_seq_one_letter_code
_entity_poly.pdbx_strand_id
1 'polypeptide(L)'
;MKKLLTILGSVGLIATTSAAVVACGDRTSKTSEPKKEEENRTEESKKDKEEKGKEEKETEPDFSNIEKEIFNFEPDENNIIPQLKIKEELAKKLNVVPSDLQELKVDYEKNTISVFIPKFKKTLNLKFTKILDLGQIETEKRNNVSVVSQTKIKDALAKRLKTDSSKLQGLTVDYEKNTGNVRGPKSSNPIEFKFTVKETK
;
A
#
# COMPACT_ATOMS: atom_id res chain seq x y z
N MET A 1 40.18 -21.53 23.38
CA MET A 1 40.39 -20.61 24.51
C MET A 1 39.03 -20.04 24.93
N LYS A 2 38.61 -20.34 26.16
CA LYS A 2 37.40 -19.79 26.78
C LYS A 2 37.66 -18.32 27.16
N LYS A 3 36.77 -17.40 26.79
CA LYS A 3 36.61 -16.13 27.52
C LYS A 3 35.14 -15.95 27.83
N LEU A 4 34.88 -16.06 29.12
CA LEU A 4 33.61 -15.90 29.82
C LEU A 4 33.49 -14.44 30.28
N LEU A 5 32.23 -14.01 30.36
CA LEU A 5 31.67 -13.00 31.27
C LEU A 5 32.00 -11.51 31.07
N THR A 6 30.96 -10.74 30.74
CA THR A 6 30.53 -9.50 31.44
C THR A 6 29.02 -9.35 31.15
N ILE A 7 28.08 -9.79 31.99
CA ILE A 7 27.56 -9.18 33.23
C ILE A 7 26.96 -7.77 33.03
N LEU A 8 25.62 -7.74 33.20
CA LEU A 8 24.76 -6.72 33.83
C LEU A 8 24.27 -5.47 33.06
N GLY A 9 22.96 -5.26 33.17
CA GLY A 9 22.21 -4.02 32.92
C GLY A 9 21.40 -4.09 31.62
N SER A 10 20.07 -4.11 31.56
CA SER A 10 19.08 -3.52 32.46
C SER A 10 17.73 -4.17 32.14
N VAL A 11 17.13 -4.87 33.10
CA VAL A 11 15.71 -5.23 33.02
C VAL A 11 14.94 -4.00 33.48
N GLY A 12 14.53 -3.16 32.52
CA GLY A 12 13.60 -2.08 32.77
C GLY A 12 12.21 -2.67 33.03
N LEU A 13 11.82 -2.73 34.30
CA LEU A 13 10.44 -2.92 34.73
C LEU A 13 9.57 -1.81 34.13
N ILE A 14 8.82 -2.10 33.07
CA ILE A 14 7.73 -1.22 32.66
C ILE A 14 6.58 -1.50 33.63
N ALA A 15 6.44 -0.60 34.60
CA ALA A 15 5.35 -0.59 35.54
C ALA A 15 4.01 -0.47 34.78
N THR A 16 3.17 -1.47 34.97
CA THR A 16 1.76 -1.49 34.66
C THR A 16 1.05 -0.37 35.43
N THR A 17 0.72 0.73 34.77
CA THR A 17 -0.35 1.61 35.24
C THR A 17 -1.61 1.29 34.47
N SER A 18 -2.36 0.31 34.97
CA SER A 18 -3.75 0.09 34.59
C SER A 18 -4.57 1.28 35.06
N ALA A 19 -4.81 2.27 34.19
CA ALA A 19 -5.85 3.25 34.44
C ALA A 19 -7.21 2.60 34.16
N ALA A 20 -7.81 2.05 35.21
CA ALA A 20 -9.22 1.71 35.21
C ALA A 20 -10.01 3.02 35.36
N VAL A 21 -10.77 3.40 34.33
CA VAL A 21 -11.79 4.45 34.47
C VAL A 21 -13.07 3.77 34.92
N VAL A 22 -13.29 3.73 36.24
CA VAL A 22 -14.58 3.35 36.81
C VAL A 22 -15.38 4.62 37.05
N ALA A 23 -16.55 4.68 36.40
CA ALA A 23 -17.56 5.69 36.56
C ALA A 23 -18.14 5.70 37.98
N CYS A 24 -18.33 6.89 38.56
CA CYS A 24 -19.23 7.14 39.69
C CYS A 24 -19.68 8.61 39.72
N GLY A 25 -21.00 8.80 39.78
CA GLY A 25 -21.69 10.08 40.05
C GLY A 25 -22.09 10.82 38.76
N ASP A 26 -23.36 10.99 38.40
CA ASP A 26 -24.49 11.31 39.26
C ASP A 26 -25.73 10.45 38.97
N ARG A 27 -26.14 9.71 40.02
CA ARG A 27 -27.56 9.40 40.23
C ARG A 27 -28.16 10.59 40.99
N THR A 28 -28.91 11.43 40.30
CA THR A 28 -30.00 12.17 40.94
C THR A 28 -31.31 11.71 40.33
N SER A 29 -31.97 10.83 41.07
CA SER A 29 -33.39 10.55 40.97
C SER A 29 -34.20 11.81 41.35
N LYS A 30 -35.22 12.14 40.55
CA LYS A 30 -36.49 12.70 41.04
C LYS A 30 -37.56 12.57 39.95
N THR A 31 -38.43 11.59 40.16
CA THR A 31 -39.74 11.42 39.55
C THR A 31 -40.71 12.43 40.15
N SER A 32 -41.47 13.14 39.32
CA SER A 32 -42.82 13.64 39.62
C SER A 32 -43.52 14.02 38.32
N GLU A 33 -44.51 13.21 37.92
CA GLU A 33 -45.51 13.47 36.86
C GLU A 33 -46.55 14.54 37.32
N PRO A 34 -47.69 14.77 36.62
CA PRO A 34 -47.88 15.31 35.26
C PRO A 34 -48.85 16.53 35.28
N LYS A 35 -48.92 17.32 34.19
CA LYS A 35 -50.13 18.10 33.87
C LYS A 35 -50.50 17.98 32.39
N LYS A 36 -51.76 17.62 32.17
CA LYS A 36 -52.49 17.54 30.91
C LYS A 36 -52.95 18.93 30.46
N GLU A 37 -53.10 19.11 29.14
CA GLU A 37 -54.25 19.70 28.42
C GLU A 37 -53.89 19.71 26.92
N GLU A 38 -54.49 18.77 26.15
CA GLU A 38 -55.56 18.99 25.15
C GLU A 38 -55.02 19.49 23.79
N GLU A 39 -54.86 18.61 22.81
CA GLU A 39 -55.88 18.13 21.85
C GLU A 39 -55.99 19.04 20.61
N ASN A 40 -55.39 18.60 19.51
CA ASN A 40 -56.10 18.51 18.24
C ASN A 40 -55.44 17.53 17.25
N ARG A 41 -56.29 16.68 16.69
CA ARG A 41 -56.02 15.59 15.74
C ARG A 41 -56.06 16.11 14.30
N THR A 42 -55.22 15.57 13.41
CA THR A 42 -55.57 14.92 12.11
C THR A 42 -54.26 14.50 11.44
N GLU A 43 -53.89 13.21 11.42
CA GLU A 43 -54.22 12.17 10.43
C GLU A 43 -53.73 12.42 8.98
N GLU A 44 -52.86 11.51 8.54
CA GLU A 44 -52.77 10.89 7.21
C GLU A 44 -52.32 11.70 5.98
N SER A 45 -51.09 11.42 5.49
CA SER A 45 -50.88 10.51 4.33
C SER A 45 -49.63 10.84 3.51
N LYS A 46 -48.73 9.83 3.47
CA LYS A 46 -47.96 9.32 2.31
C LYS A 46 -47.59 10.30 1.19
N LYS A 47 -46.28 10.50 1.03
CA LYS A 47 -45.67 10.26 -0.29
C LYS A 47 -44.23 9.78 -0.16
N ASP A 48 -44.10 8.47 -0.32
CA ASP A 48 -42.89 7.79 -0.72
C ASP A 48 -42.21 8.56 -1.87
N LYS A 49 -40.96 8.94 -1.64
CA LYS A 49 -39.96 8.92 -2.70
C LYS A 49 -38.93 7.89 -2.27
N GLU A 50 -39.21 6.65 -2.65
CA GLU A 50 -38.17 5.72 -3.09
C GLU A 50 -37.25 6.47 -4.07
N GLU A 51 -36.17 7.07 -3.57
CA GLU A 51 -34.95 6.98 -4.35
C GLU A 51 -34.55 5.51 -4.30
N LYS A 52 -34.95 4.81 -5.36
CA LYS A 52 -34.30 3.60 -5.81
C LYS A 52 -32.81 3.90 -5.93
N GLY A 53 -32.10 3.77 -4.81
CA GLY A 53 -30.73 3.32 -4.82
C GLY A 53 -30.78 2.07 -5.67
N LYS A 54 -30.27 2.18 -6.89
CA LYS A 54 -29.89 1.02 -7.65
C LYS A 54 -28.98 0.27 -6.69
N GLU A 55 -29.46 -0.85 -6.13
CA GLU A 55 -28.57 -1.95 -5.81
C GLU A 55 -27.86 -2.23 -7.13
N GLU A 56 -26.73 -1.55 -7.34
CA GLU A 56 -25.67 -2.13 -8.12
C GLU A 56 -25.51 -3.51 -7.49
N LYS A 57 -25.89 -4.54 -8.26
CA LYS A 57 -25.43 -5.89 -7.96
C LYS A 57 -23.92 -5.77 -7.97
N GLU A 58 -23.35 -5.54 -6.80
CA GLU A 58 -21.92 -5.51 -6.59
C GLU A 58 -21.46 -6.93 -6.90
N THR A 59 -21.01 -7.10 -8.13
CA THR A 59 -20.41 -8.35 -8.57
C THR A 59 -19.20 -8.56 -7.68
N GLU A 60 -19.25 -9.62 -6.87
CA GLU A 60 -18.10 -10.06 -6.09
C GLU A 60 -16.87 -10.13 -7.00
N PRO A 61 -15.74 -9.50 -6.63
CA PRO A 61 -14.52 -9.57 -7.42
C PRO A 61 -14.10 -11.02 -7.63
N ASP A 62 -13.58 -11.37 -8.80
CA ASP A 62 -13.02 -12.72 -9.02
C ASP A 62 -11.67 -12.87 -8.31
N PHE A 63 -11.76 -13.09 -7.01
CA PHE A 63 -10.62 -13.26 -6.13
C PHE A 63 -9.70 -14.41 -6.55
N SER A 64 -10.22 -15.44 -7.24
CA SER A 64 -9.42 -16.60 -7.67
C SER A 64 -8.44 -16.22 -8.78
N ASN A 65 -8.80 -15.26 -9.63
CA ASN A 65 -7.88 -14.73 -10.63
C ASN A 65 -6.88 -13.77 -9.99
N ILE A 66 -7.34 -12.95 -9.04
CA ILE A 66 -6.51 -11.97 -8.34
C ILE A 66 -5.38 -12.64 -7.53
N GLU A 67 -5.67 -13.74 -6.83
CA GLU A 67 -4.66 -14.47 -6.04
C GLU A 67 -3.57 -15.13 -6.89
N LYS A 68 -3.83 -15.34 -8.19
CA LYS A 68 -2.84 -15.87 -9.14
C LYS A 68 -1.99 -14.77 -9.78
N GLU A 69 -2.45 -13.52 -9.74
CA GLU A 69 -1.73 -12.38 -10.30
C GLU A 69 -0.52 -12.02 -9.41
N ILE A 70 0.60 -11.67 -10.04
CA ILE A 70 1.76 -11.10 -9.36
C ILE A 70 1.70 -9.59 -9.55
N PHE A 71 1.51 -8.88 -8.45
CA PHE A 71 1.43 -7.42 -8.45
C PHE A 71 2.82 -6.81 -8.53
N ASN A 72 3.01 -5.75 -9.31
CA ASN A 72 4.25 -4.98 -9.26
C ASN A 72 3.99 -3.62 -8.63
N PHE A 73 4.67 -3.33 -7.53
CA PHE A 73 4.61 -2.02 -6.89
C PHE A 73 5.94 -1.30 -7.07
N GLU A 74 5.89 -0.07 -7.59
CA GLU A 74 7.10 0.71 -7.79
C GLU A 74 7.69 1.18 -6.45
N PRO A 75 8.95 0.84 -6.15
CA PRO A 75 9.60 1.30 -4.94
C PRO A 75 9.93 2.80 -5.03
N ASP A 76 10.15 3.41 -3.86
CA ASP A 76 10.72 4.75 -3.75
C ASP A 76 12.27 4.73 -3.85
N GLU A 77 12.89 5.90 -3.66
CA GLU A 77 14.35 6.07 -3.63
C GLU A 77 15.07 5.29 -2.52
N ASN A 78 14.34 4.79 -1.52
CA ASN A 78 14.85 3.97 -0.42
C ASN A 78 14.65 2.47 -0.67
N ASN A 79 14.11 2.10 -1.83
CA ASN A 79 13.67 0.73 -2.14
C ASN A 79 12.51 0.25 -1.25
N ILE A 80 11.63 1.17 -0.83
CA ILE A 80 10.48 0.90 0.03
C ILE A 80 9.19 1.13 -0.74
N ILE A 81 8.20 0.28 -0.52
CA ILE A 81 6.84 0.49 -1.02
C ILE A 81 5.95 0.87 0.17
N PRO A 82 5.43 2.11 0.21
CA PRO A 82 4.50 2.52 1.26
C PRO A 82 3.24 1.66 1.27
N GLN A 83 2.82 1.19 2.45
CA GLN A 83 1.61 0.38 2.58
C GLN A 83 0.35 1.09 2.10
N LEU A 84 0.30 2.42 2.21
CA LEU A 84 -0.80 3.23 1.68
C LEU A 84 -0.94 3.03 0.15
N LYS A 85 0.17 3.04 -0.60
CA LYS A 85 0.14 2.80 -2.05
C LYS A 85 -0.35 1.39 -2.38
N ILE A 86 0.13 0.39 -1.65
CA ILE A 86 -0.33 -1.01 -1.81
C ILE A 86 -1.85 -1.07 -1.61
N LYS A 87 -2.34 -0.45 -0.54
CA LYS A 87 -3.77 -0.42 -0.22
C LYS A 87 -4.60 0.25 -1.31
N GLU A 88 -4.16 1.40 -1.83
CA GLU A 88 -4.84 2.12 -2.91
C GLU A 88 -4.88 1.34 -4.23
N GLU A 89 -3.77 0.71 -4.61
CA GLU A 89 -3.71 -0.06 -5.85
C GLU A 89 -4.51 -1.36 -5.76
N LEU A 90 -4.46 -2.06 -4.62
CA LEU A 90 -5.31 -3.22 -4.39
C LEU A 90 -6.78 -2.85 -4.44
N ALA A 91 -7.17 -1.73 -3.82
CA ALA A 91 -8.55 -1.26 -3.84
C ALA A 91 -9.06 -1.03 -5.28
N LYS A 92 -8.26 -0.37 -6.12
CA LYS A 92 -8.57 -0.16 -7.55
C LYS A 92 -8.72 -1.47 -8.30
N LYS A 93 -7.80 -2.43 -8.09
CA LYS A 93 -7.81 -3.74 -8.76
C LYS A 93 -9.01 -4.61 -8.35
N LEU A 94 -9.41 -4.50 -7.09
CA LEU A 94 -10.55 -5.21 -6.52
C LEU A 94 -11.88 -4.49 -6.78
N ASN A 95 -11.85 -3.27 -7.33
CA ASN A 95 -13.01 -2.39 -7.47
C ASN A 95 -13.76 -2.19 -6.14
N VAL A 96 -13.01 -1.93 -5.07
CA VAL A 96 -13.52 -1.63 -3.71
C VAL A 96 -12.95 -0.33 -3.20
N VAL A 97 -13.51 0.21 -2.12
CA VAL A 97 -12.96 1.41 -1.49
C VAL A 97 -11.77 1.00 -0.61
N PRO A 98 -10.68 1.80 -0.52
CA PRO A 98 -9.55 1.46 0.36
C PRO A 98 -9.95 1.16 1.80
N SER A 99 -10.98 1.83 2.34
CA SER A 99 -11.51 1.58 3.69
C SER A 99 -12.06 0.17 3.90
N ASP A 100 -12.48 -0.51 2.82
CA ASP A 100 -12.96 -1.89 2.86
C ASP A 100 -11.82 -2.90 3.01
N LEU A 101 -10.57 -2.47 2.78
CA LEU A 101 -9.38 -3.28 3.00
C LEU A 101 -8.88 -3.11 4.43
N GLN A 102 -9.08 -4.13 5.25
CA GLN A 102 -8.68 -4.19 6.65
C GLN A 102 -7.52 -5.16 6.86
N GLU A 103 -6.84 -5.03 8.00
CA GLU A 103 -5.75 -5.93 8.41
C GLU A 103 -4.65 -6.15 7.35
N LEU A 104 -4.29 -5.09 6.60
CA LEU A 104 -3.21 -5.17 5.62
C LEU A 104 -1.89 -5.53 6.32
N LYS A 105 -1.34 -6.70 5.99
CA LYS A 105 -0.04 -7.19 6.44
C LYS A 105 0.85 -7.36 5.22
N VAL A 106 2.04 -6.76 5.26
CA VAL A 106 3.01 -6.83 4.16
C VAL A 106 4.30 -7.45 4.68
N ASP A 107 4.70 -8.56 4.08
CA ASP A 107 6.00 -9.19 4.31
C ASP A 107 6.92 -8.82 3.14
N TYR A 108 7.84 -7.88 3.39
CA TYR A 108 8.76 -7.35 2.38
C TYR A 108 9.95 -8.28 2.08
N GLU A 109 10.19 -9.28 2.93
CA GLU A 109 11.24 -10.27 2.71
C GLU A 109 10.75 -11.37 1.77
N LYS A 110 9.50 -11.82 1.98
CA LYS A 110 8.85 -12.84 1.13
C LYS A 110 8.09 -12.25 -0.06
N ASN A 111 7.98 -10.92 -0.10
CA ASN A 111 7.14 -10.17 -1.05
C ASN A 111 5.70 -10.72 -1.11
N THR A 112 5.07 -10.84 0.06
CA THR A 112 3.68 -11.29 0.19
C THR A 112 2.82 -10.26 0.91
N ILE A 113 1.54 -10.19 0.54
CA ILE A 113 0.53 -9.33 1.14
C ILE A 113 -0.63 -10.20 1.62
N SER A 114 -1.10 -9.94 2.84
CA SER A 114 -2.35 -10.49 3.35
C SER A 114 -3.30 -9.33 3.68
N VAL A 115 -4.55 -9.41 3.22
CA VAL A 115 -5.55 -8.36 3.46
C VAL A 115 -6.92 -8.97 3.67
N PHE A 116 -7.62 -8.51 4.70
CA PHE A 116 -8.98 -8.94 5.01
C PHE A 116 -9.98 -7.95 4.41
N ILE A 117 -11.03 -8.47 3.76
CA ILE A 117 -12.08 -7.68 3.14
C ILE A 117 -13.39 -8.06 3.84
N PRO A 118 -13.83 -7.29 4.87
CA PRO A 118 -14.98 -7.66 5.71
C PRO A 118 -16.27 -7.82 4.91
N LYS A 119 -16.44 -6.98 3.87
CA LYS A 119 -17.58 -6.98 2.97
C LYS A 119 -17.86 -8.36 2.36
N PHE A 120 -16.79 -9.11 2.06
CA PHE A 120 -16.86 -10.45 1.48
C PHE A 120 -16.45 -11.54 2.47
N LYS A 121 -16.14 -11.19 3.72
CA LYS A 121 -15.60 -12.08 4.77
C LYS A 121 -14.42 -12.94 4.26
N LYS A 122 -13.57 -12.33 3.43
CA LYS A 122 -12.49 -13.03 2.74
C LYS A 122 -11.14 -12.41 3.05
N THR A 123 -10.14 -13.26 3.25
CA THR A 123 -8.73 -12.86 3.32
C THR A 123 -8.05 -13.22 2.02
N LEU A 124 -7.41 -12.25 1.37
CA LEU A 124 -6.60 -12.47 0.17
C LEU A 124 -5.14 -12.58 0.56
N ASN A 125 -4.44 -13.53 -0.05
CA ASN A 125 -3.00 -13.68 0.08
C ASN A 125 -2.35 -13.55 -1.29
N LEU A 126 -1.58 -12.50 -1.48
CA LEU A 126 -1.06 -12.07 -2.77
C LEU A 126 0.47 -12.06 -2.76
N LYS A 127 1.08 -12.27 -3.93
CA LYS A 127 2.51 -12.08 -4.15
C LYS A 127 2.75 -10.78 -4.91
N PHE A 128 3.88 -10.15 -4.66
CA PHE A 128 4.27 -8.94 -5.37
C PHE A 128 5.75 -8.89 -5.74
N THR A 129 6.08 -7.97 -6.64
CA THR A 129 7.45 -7.61 -7.04
C THR A 129 7.67 -6.11 -6.85
N LYS A 130 8.95 -5.72 -6.79
CA LYS A 130 9.40 -4.35 -6.52
C LYS A 130 10.25 -3.82 -7.68
N ILE A 131 9.68 -3.80 -8.88
CA ILE A 131 10.40 -3.41 -10.09
C ILE A 131 10.00 -1.99 -10.48
N LEU A 132 10.99 -1.12 -10.61
CA LEU A 132 10.81 0.23 -11.12
C LEU A 132 10.74 0.22 -12.66
N ASP A 133 9.64 0.69 -13.23
CA ASP A 133 9.51 0.80 -14.70
C ASP A 133 10.03 2.16 -15.19
N LEU A 134 11.09 2.14 -15.99
CA LEU A 134 11.69 3.35 -16.57
C LEU A 134 10.97 3.81 -17.85
N GLY A 135 10.06 3.01 -18.38
CA GLY A 135 9.37 3.28 -19.63
C GLY A 135 10.27 3.06 -20.85
N GLN A 136 10.06 3.86 -21.89
CA GLN A 136 10.80 3.79 -23.14
C GLN A 136 12.09 4.60 -23.07
N ILE A 137 13.20 3.98 -23.47
CA ILE A 137 14.51 4.62 -23.58
C ILE A 137 14.95 4.59 -25.03
N GLU A 138 15.32 5.76 -25.55
CA GLU A 138 15.69 5.94 -26.94
C GLU A 138 17.11 5.43 -27.22
N THR A 139 17.29 4.74 -28.34
CA THR A 139 18.60 4.30 -28.81
C THR A 139 19.43 5.49 -29.32
N GLU A 140 20.74 5.33 -29.29
CA GLU A 140 21.71 6.19 -29.96
C GLU A 140 22.55 5.35 -30.94
N LYS A 141 22.96 5.94 -32.07
CA LYS A 141 23.85 5.27 -33.01
C LYS A 141 25.29 5.39 -32.52
N ARG A 142 25.95 4.25 -32.26
CA ARG A 142 27.40 4.15 -32.06
C ARG A 142 27.97 3.20 -33.10
N ASN A 143 28.90 3.68 -33.93
CA ASN A 143 29.53 2.87 -34.98
C ASN A 143 28.50 2.14 -35.87
N ASN A 144 27.42 2.83 -36.27
CA ASN A 144 26.29 2.27 -37.03
C ASN A 144 25.45 1.20 -36.32
N VAL A 145 25.61 1.00 -35.02
CA VAL A 145 24.78 0.12 -34.19
C VAL A 145 23.90 0.96 -33.27
N SER A 146 22.60 0.66 -33.25
CA SER A 146 21.65 1.26 -32.30
C SER A 146 21.84 0.64 -30.92
N VAL A 147 22.18 1.47 -29.92
CA VAL A 147 22.41 1.01 -28.55
C VAL A 147 21.67 1.88 -27.55
N VAL A 148 21.24 1.32 -26.43
CA VAL A 148 20.80 2.10 -25.26
C VAL A 148 22.01 2.33 -24.37
N SER A 149 22.33 3.61 -24.10
CA SER A 149 23.47 3.93 -23.25
C SER A 149 23.12 3.86 -21.77
N GLN A 150 24.08 3.42 -20.95
CA GLN A 150 23.94 3.42 -19.49
C GLN A 150 23.63 4.81 -18.94
N THR A 151 24.15 5.88 -19.56
CA THR A 151 23.85 7.27 -19.18
C THR A 151 22.36 7.55 -19.28
N LYS A 152 21.70 7.21 -20.40
CA LYS A 152 20.25 7.39 -20.55
C LYS A 152 19.44 6.58 -19.54
N ILE A 153 19.87 5.35 -19.24
CA ILE A 153 19.26 4.52 -18.19
C ILE A 153 19.41 5.21 -16.83
N LYS A 154 20.60 5.72 -16.52
CA LYS A 154 20.91 6.39 -15.26
C LYS A 154 20.10 7.69 -15.09
N ASP A 155 19.90 8.44 -16.16
CA ASP A 155 19.10 9.67 -16.17
C ASP A 155 17.61 9.36 -15.99
N ALA A 156 17.11 8.31 -16.65
CA ALA A 156 15.74 7.83 -16.46
C ALA A 156 15.49 7.38 -15.01
N LEU A 157 16.44 6.64 -14.42
CA LEU A 157 16.42 6.25 -13.01
C LEU A 157 16.40 7.47 -12.09
N ALA A 158 17.30 8.43 -12.30
CA ALA A 158 17.41 9.65 -11.51
C ALA A 158 16.11 10.45 -11.53
N LYS A 159 15.51 10.61 -12.72
CA LYS A 159 14.21 11.27 -12.90
C LYS A 159 13.09 10.54 -12.16
N ARG A 160 13.00 9.21 -12.28
CA ARG A 160 11.94 8.41 -11.64
C ARG A 160 12.06 8.39 -10.12
N LEU A 161 13.29 8.32 -9.62
CA LEU A 161 13.61 8.34 -8.19
C LEU A 161 13.69 9.76 -7.60
N LYS A 162 13.50 10.82 -8.42
CA LYS A 162 13.59 12.23 -8.00
C LYS A 162 14.92 12.55 -7.30
N THR A 163 16.01 12.02 -7.83
CA THR A 163 17.36 12.19 -7.28
C THR A 163 18.35 12.59 -8.37
N ASP A 164 19.59 12.84 -7.97
CA ASP A 164 20.68 13.15 -8.90
C ASP A 164 21.36 11.86 -9.39
N SER A 165 21.69 11.79 -10.68
CA SER A 165 22.31 10.60 -11.27
C SER A 165 23.69 10.27 -10.67
N SER A 166 24.40 11.26 -10.12
CA SER A 166 25.66 11.06 -9.39
C SER A 166 25.47 10.27 -8.10
N LYS A 167 24.28 10.33 -7.48
CA LYS A 167 23.98 9.62 -6.23
C LYS A 167 23.56 8.17 -6.46
N LEU A 168 23.34 7.78 -7.70
CA LEU A 168 23.04 6.40 -8.08
C LEU A 168 24.35 5.62 -8.29
N GLN A 169 24.46 4.48 -7.63
CA GLN A 169 25.68 3.68 -7.57
C GLN A 169 25.43 2.23 -8.02
N GLY A 170 26.48 1.56 -8.51
CA GLY A 170 26.43 0.13 -8.82
C GLY A 170 25.42 -0.24 -9.91
N LEU A 171 25.22 0.62 -10.91
CA LEU A 171 24.33 0.34 -12.03
C LEU A 171 24.80 -0.91 -12.79
N THR A 172 23.95 -1.93 -12.83
CA THR A 172 24.12 -3.14 -13.62
C THR A 172 22.95 -3.28 -14.58
N VAL A 173 23.21 -3.59 -15.85
CA VAL A 173 22.19 -3.67 -16.91
C VAL A 173 22.31 -5.00 -17.65
N ASP A 174 21.19 -5.70 -17.77
CA ASP A 174 20.98 -6.82 -18.68
C ASP A 174 20.22 -6.31 -19.90
N TYR A 175 20.93 -6.10 -21.01
CA TYR A 175 20.36 -5.58 -22.25
C TYR A 175 19.56 -6.62 -23.05
N GLU A 176 19.73 -7.91 -22.77
CA GLU A 176 18.92 -8.96 -23.42
C GLU A 176 17.49 -8.93 -22.86
N LYS A 177 17.37 -8.72 -21.55
CA LYS A 177 16.08 -8.65 -20.85
C LYS A 177 15.55 -7.23 -20.67
N ASN A 178 16.36 -6.22 -20.99
CA ASN A 178 16.10 -4.81 -20.67
C ASN A 178 15.76 -4.59 -19.19
N THR A 179 16.51 -5.25 -18.31
CA THR A 179 16.38 -5.12 -16.87
C THR A 179 17.71 -4.73 -16.25
N GLY A 180 17.68 -4.42 -14.96
CA GLY A 180 18.91 -4.13 -14.23
C GLY A 180 18.66 -3.83 -12.78
N ASN A 181 19.72 -3.42 -12.11
CA ASN A 181 19.66 -2.96 -10.74
C ASN A 181 20.57 -1.75 -10.51
N VAL A 182 20.19 -0.94 -9.52
CA VAL A 182 20.97 0.21 -9.07
C VAL A 182 20.80 0.39 -7.57
N ARG A 183 21.79 0.93 -6.89
CA ARG A 183 21.64 1.37 -5.50
C ARG A 183 21.23 2.84 -5.47
N GLY A 184 20.16 3.11 -4.72
CA GLY A 184 19.64 4.45 -4.50
C GLY A 184 20.55 5.28 -3.59
N PRO A 185 20.30 6.60 -3.49
CA PRO A 185 21.10 7.51 -2.66
C PRO A 185 21.08 7.18 -1.16
N LYS A 186 19.98 6.57 -0.70
CA LYS A 186 19.65 6.41 0.73
C LYS A 186 19.57 4.95 1.18
N SER A 187 19.74 4.01 0.25
CA SER A 187 19.57 2.58 0.52
C SER A 187 20.69 1.77 -0.10
N SER A 188 21.28 0.87 0.69
CA SER A 188 22.24 -0.12 0.20
C SER A 188 21.58 -1.24 -0.61
N ASN A 189 20.26 -1.40 -0.47
CA ASN A 189 19.52 -2.45 -1.14
C ASN A 189 19.33 -2.08 -2.62
N PRO A 190 19.63 -3.00 -3.55
CA PRO A 190 19.47 -2.74 -4.97
C PRO A 190 17.98 -2.56 -5.32
N ILE A 191 17.68 -1.49 -6.06
CA ILE A 191 16.41 -1.25 -6.72
C ILE A 191 16.49 -1.95 -8.07
N GLU A 192 15.60 -2.91 -8.28
CA GLU A 192 15.43 -3.57 -9.59
C GLU A 192 14.63 -2.66 -10.52
N PHE A 193 15.00 -2.65 -11.80
CA PHE A 193 14.30 -1.87 -12.80
C PHE A 193 14.15 -2.64 -14.11
N LYS A 194 13.20 -2.19 -14.92
CA LYS A 194 13.01 -2.61 -16.30
C LYS A 194 12.81 -1.40 -17.21
N PHE A 195 13.08 -1.58 -18.48
CA PHE A 195 12.82 -0.57 -19.50
C PHE A 195 12.43 -1.23 -20.83
N THR A 196 11.98 -0.41 -21.76
CA THR A 196 11.74 -0.82 -23.16
C THR A 196 12.58 0.05 -24.09
N VAL A 197 12.94 -0.51 -25.23
CA VAL A 197 13.78 0.18 -26.21
C VAL A 197 12.90 0.83 -27.26
N LYS A 198 13.14 2.11 -27.53
CA LYS A 198 12.53 2.83 -28.65
C LYS A 198 13.62 3.13 -29.67
N GLU A 199 13.49 2.55 -30.87
CA GLU A 199 14.44 2.80 -31.95
C GLU A 199 14.27 4.21 -32.50
N THR A 200 15.36 4.97 -32.49
CA THR A 200 15.43 6.26 -33.17
C THR A 200 15.62 6.00 -34.67
N LYS A 201 14.62 6.36 -35.49
CA LYS A 201 14.69 6.26 -36.95
C LYS A 201 15.78 7.18 -37.52
#